data_AF-M7BKB6-F1
#
_entry.id   AF-M7BKB6-F1
#
_cell.length_a   1.000
_cell.length_b   1.000
_cell.length_c   1.000
_cell.angle_alpha   90.00
_cell.angle_beta   90.00
_cell.angle_gamma   90.00
#
_symmetry.space_group_name_H-M   'P 1'
#
loop_
_entity.id
_entity.type
_entity.pdbx_description
1 polymer ?
#
loop_
_entity_poly.entity_id
_entity_poly.type
_entity_poly.pdbx_seq_one_letter_code
_entity_poly.pdbx_strand_id
1 'polypeptide(L)'
;RDSDFIFLMFTDISGSPVSLDVGMCRSHCLSQSINSHQSGFPGFSKHSSMLDFLRTKKLQDRQMELPLSTGAERSCPLDSHCEPTRVHVERVLLFEGVQEVEVIEACQCNASPEECLRLPSLKTFFPDTPLEFTVDVGKCSNPAHARGGRFTAPVKFGCVLIKSPSGVEVVQTLENCEMKETCYRVSYVEYYYEIIHNSAGDSEERLTVSQLHAALKES
;
A
#
# COMPACT_ATOMS: atom_id res chain seq x y z
N ARG A 1 13.28 10.55 16.15
CA ARG A 1 11.81 10.71 16.22
C ARG A 1 11.44 11.60 15.02
N ASP A 2 11.71 11.11 13.81
CA ASP A 2 11.28 11.76 12.57
C ASP A 2 10.29 10.78 11.96
N SER A 3 9.02 11.08 12.14
CA SER A 3 7.92 10.38 11.49
C SER A 3 7.67 11.12 10.19
N ASP A 4 7.90 10.47 9.06
CA ASP A 4 7.48 11.01 7.77
C ASP A 4 5.95 10.98 7.70
N PHE A 5 5.32 12.11 8.02
CA PHE A 5 3.88 12.28 7.99
C PHE A 5 3.42 12.54 6.55
N ILE A 6 2.39 11.81 6.09
CA ILE A 6 1.66 12.18 4.87
C ILE A 6 0.38 12.87 5.29
N PHE A 7 0.31 14.15 5.01
CA PHE A 7 -0.92 14.91 5.19
C PHE A 7 -1.73 14.93 3.91
N LEU A 8 -2.97 14.47 3.98
CA LEU A 8 -3.98 14.81 2.99
C LEU A 8 -4.64 16.12 3.40
N MET A 9 -4.71 17.06 2.46
CA MET A 9 -5.36 18.35 2.65
C MET A 9 -6.73 18.35 1.99
N PHE A 10 -7.75 18.63 2.79
CA PHE A 10 -9.13 18.78 2.35
C PHE A 10 -9.68 20.16 2.73
N THR A 11 -10.83 20.52 2.18
CA THR A 11 -11.60 21.69 2.60
C THR A 11 -12.92 21.23 3.20
N ASP A 12 -13.17 21.59 4.45
CA ASP A 12 -14.41 21.22 5.13
C ASP A 12 -15.62 22.01 4.57
N ILE A 13 -16.80 21.71 5.12
CA ILE A 13 -18.05 22.43 4.78
C ILE A 13 -18.01 23.93 5.10
N SER A 14 -17.05 24.40 5.91
CA SER A 14 -16.87 25.82 6.25
C SER A 14 -15.84 26.52 5.34
N GLY A 15 -15.18 25.79 4.44
CA GLY A 15 -14.10 26.28 3.59
C GLY A 15 -12.74 26.33 4.30
N SER A 16 -12.64 25.78 5.51
CA SER A 16 -11.40 25.68 6.29
C SER A 16 -10.56 24.49 5.83
N PRO A 17 -9.23 24.64 5.75
CA PRO A 17 -8.36 23.52 5.40
C PRO A 17 -8.29 22.51 6.56
N VAL A 18 -8.51 21.24 6.24
CA VAL A 18 -8.35 20.10 7.13
C VAL A 18 -7.15 19.30 6.66
N SER A 19 -6.16 19.10 7.54
CA SER A 19 -5.01 18.23 7.28
C SER A 19 -5.10 16.97 8.12
N LEU A 20 -5.01 15.81 7.47
CA LEU A 20 -5.11 14.51 8.13
C LEU A 20 -3.87 13.68 7.83
N ASP A 21 -3.19 13.20 8.88
CA ASP A 21 -2.02 12.34 8.76
C ASP A 21 -2.44 10.89 8.52
N VAL A 22 -2.13 10.39 7.34
CA VAL A 22 -2.45 9.01 6.92
C VAL A 22 -1.37 8.02 7.40
N GLY A 23 -0.16 8.51 7.68
CA GLY A 23 1.00 7.68 7.94
C GLY A 23 1.53 6.94 6.69
N MET A 24 2.68 6.29 6.86
CA MET A 24 3.30 5.42 5.84
C MET A 24 4.12 4.31 6.48
N CYS A 25 4.07 3.12 5.87
CA CYS A 25 4.99 2.04 6.20
C CYS A 25 6.23 2.08 5.28
N ARG A 26 7.42 2.09 5.87
CA ARG A 26 8.70 2.06 5.15
C ARG A 26 9.55 0.87 5.60
N SER A 27 10.19 0.21 4.63
CA SER A 27 11.09 -0.92 4.86
C SER A 27 12.52 -0.50 5.23
N HIS A 28 12.84 0.79 5.13
CA HIS A 28 14.13 1.37 5.47
C HIS A 28 13.91 2.51 6.44
N CYS A 29 14.54 2.44 7.61
CA CYS A 29 14.78 3.63 8.42
C CYS A 29 15.81 4.50 7.69
N LEU A 30 15.54 5.80 7.54
CA LEU A 30 16.61 6.75 7.21
C LEU A 30 17.68 6.61 8.29
N SER A 31 18.89 6.20 7.90
CA SER A 31 20.03 6.15 8.80
C SER A 31 20.43 7.58 9.15
N GLN A 32 19.78 8.16 10.15
CA GLN A 32 20.44 9.18 10.96
C GLN A 32 21.34 8.42 11.91
N SER A 33 22.65 8.71 11.83
CA SER A 33 23.63 8.35 12.84
C SER A 33 23.15 8.88 14.20
N ILE A 34 22.37 8.07 14.90
CA ILE A 34 22.11 8.24 16.31
C ILE A 34 23.21 7.45 16.98
N ASN A 35 24.27 8.15 17.39
CA ASN A 35 25.24 7.64 18.35
C ASN A 35 24.49 6.96 19.50
N SER A 36 24.44 5.63 19.47
CA SER A 36 23.94 4.82 20.56
C SER A 36 24.94 4.89 21.71
N HIS A 37 24.85 5.92 22.53
CA HIS A 37 25.51 5.87 23.84
C HIS A 37 24.67 4.98 24.76
N GLN A 38 25.13 3.73 24.77
CA GLN A 38 24.98 2.70 25.78
C GLN A 38 24.47 3.20 27.14
N SER A 39 23.33 2.66 27.57
CA SER A 39 22.94 2.63 28.97
C SER A 39 23.68 1.50 29.69
N GLY A 40 24.71 1.85 30.47
CA GLY A 40 25.41 0.94 31.37
C GLY A 40 26.26 1.71 32.41
N PHE A 41 25.64 2.01 33.55
CA PHE A 41 26.15 2.18 34.94
C PHE A 41 27.67 2.36 35.26
N PRO A 42 28.05 2.81 36.47
CA PRO A 42 27.69 4.01 37.22
C PRO A 42 28.93 4.80 37.72
N GLY A 43 28.74 6.10 38.00
CA GLY A 43 29.64 6.89 38.86
C GLY A 43 30.86 7.47 38.15
N PHE A 44 30.90 8.80 38.03
CA PHE A 44 31.96 9.66 38.56
C PHE A 44 31.53 11.13 38.43
N SER A 45 31.55 11.80 39.58
CA SER A 45 31.83 13.21 39.86
C SER A 45 31.40 14.34 38.89
N LYS A 46 30.81 15.35 39.54
CA LYS A 46 30.31 16.64 39.05
C LYS A 46 31.41 17.53 38.45
N HIS A 47 30.96 18.42 37.54
CA HIS A 47 31.62 19.58 36.92
C HIS A 47 32.61 19.30 35.78
N SER A 48 32.09 19.17 34.55
CA SER A 48 32.87 19.32 33.31
C SER A 48 32.44 20.59 32.58
N SER A 49 33.37 21.54 32.46
CA SER A 49 33.20 22.80 31.72
C SER A 49 33.00 22.55 30.23
N MET A 50 32.19 23.37 29.55
CA MET A 50 31.98 23.27 28.10
C MET A 50 33.29 23.39 27.28
N LEU A 51 34.35 23.94 27.88
CA LEU A 51 35.66 24.06 27.24
C LEU A 51 36.39 22.71 27.09
N ASP A 52 36.15 21.74 27.98
CA ASP A 52 36.77 20.41 27.89
C ASP A 52 36.11 19.55 26.80
N PHE A 53 34.81 19.76 26.56
CA PHE A 53 34.05 19.13 25.48
C PHE A 53 34.50 19.63 24.09
N LEU A 54 34.78 20.93 23.96
CA LEU A 54 35.30 21.50 22.71
C LEU A 54 36.74 21.06 22.42
N ARG A 55 37.56 20.82 23.46
CA ARG A 55 38.92 20.28 23.30
C ARG A 55 38.94 18.84 22.81
N THR A 56 38.04 17.99 23.33
CA THR A 56 37.93 16.59 22.87
C THR A 56 37.38 16.50 21.46
N LYS A 57 36.44 17.38 21.07
CA LYS A 57 35.91 17.42 19.70
C LYS A 57 36.93 17.90 18.65
N LYS A 58 37.93 18.71 19.04
CA LYS A 58 38.96 19.23 18.12
C LYS A 58 40.08 18.24 17.82
N LEU A 59 40.21 17.15 18.59
CA LEU A 59 41.25 16.13 18.36
C LEU A 59 40.75 14.90 17.59
N GLN A 60 39.44 14.73 17.43
CA GLN A 60 38.85 13.64 16.62
C GLN A 60 38.71 13.96 15.14
N ASP A 61 38.97 15.20 14.72
CA ASP A 61 38.89 15.63 13.32
C ASP A 61 40.11 15.22 12.46
N ARG A 62 41.01 14.37 12.98
CA ARG A 62 42.26 14.07 12.28
C ARG A 62 42.65 12.62 12.10
N GLN A 63 41.79 11.64 12.44
CA GLN A 63 42.12 10.25 12.15
C GLN A 63 40.90 9.34 12.13
N MET A 64 40.47 8.95 10.93
CA MET A 64 40.30 7.56 10.47
C MET A 64 39.28 7.54 9.31
N GLU A 65 39.77 7.71 8.08
CA GLU A 65 39.04 7.22 6.91
C GLU A 65 39.09 5.69 6.93
N LEU A 66 37.93 5.05 7.09
CA LEU A 66 37.67 3.63 6.82
C LEU A 66 36.25 3.52 6.23
N PRO A 67 36.01 2.50 5.38
CA PRO A 67 35.34 2.67 4.10
C PRO A 67 33.81 2.69 4.18
N LEU A 68 33.22 3.27 3.13
CA LEU A 68 31.83 3.12 2.67
C LEU A 68 31.03 2.00 3.37
N SER A 69 30.17 2.34 4.33
CA SER A 69 28.96 1.56 4.57
C SER A 69 27.92 1.98 3.54
N THR A 70 27.97 1.30 2.40
CA THR A 70 26.91 1.32 1.39
C THR A 70 25.72 0.55 1.96
N GLY A 71 24.60 1.23 2.13
CA GLY A 71 23.29 0.61 2.37
C GLY A 71 22.74 0.88 3.76
N ALA A 72 21.69 1.69 3.83
CA ALA A 72 20.80 1.67 4.99
C ALA A 72 20.34 0.22 5.21
N GLU A 73 20.63 -0.35 6.38
CA GLU A 73 20.17 -1.69 6.73
C GLU A 73 18.65 -1.78 6.55
N ARG A 74 18.20 -2.80 5.82
CA ARG A 74 16.77 -3.07 5.65
C ARG A 74 16.18 -3.41 7.01
N SER A 75 15.10 -2.73 7.38
CA SER A 75 14.36 -3.00 8.62
C SER A 75 13.57 -4.30 8.52
N CYS A 76 13.23 -4.75 7.31
CA CYS A 76 12.57 -6.01 7.04
C CYS A 76 13.51 -7.03 6.37
N PRO A 77 13.40 -8.34 6.69
CA PRO A 77 14.11 -9.41 5.99
C PRO A 77 13.88 -9.41 4.47
N LEU A 78 14.81 -10.03 3.72
CA LEU A 78 14.87 -10.05 2.25
C LEU A 78 13.55 -10.43 1.56
N ASP A 79 12.78 -11.35 2.14
CA ASP A 79 11.53 -11.90 1.58
C ASP A 79 10.27 -11.37 2.29
N SER A 80 10.38 -10.16 2.86
CA SER A 80 9.27 -9.52 3.56
C SER A 80 9.11 -8.06 3.18
N HIS A 81 7.86 -7.61 3.20
CA HIS A 81 7.48 -6.24 2.89
C HIS A 81 6.94 -5.56 4.14
N CYS A 82 7.32 -4.31 4.34
CA CYS A 82 6.75 -3.48 5.40
C CYS A 82 5.36 -3.02 4.94
N GLU A 83 4.32 -3.53 5.58
CA GLU A 83 2.95 -3.27 5.20
C GLU A 83 2.11 -2.81 6.39
N PRO A 84 1.04 -2.02 6.15
CA PRO A 84 0.06 -1.71 7.18
C PRO A 84 -0.59 -2.99 7.70
N THR A 85 -0.64 -3.13 9.02
CA THR A 85 -1.25 -4.28 9.71
C THR A 85 -2.56 -3.90 10.38
N ARG A 86 -2.66 -2.67 10.86
CA ARG A 86 -3.87 -2.08 11.42
C ARG A 86 -4.06 -0.67 10.88
N VAL A 87 -5.28 -0.40 10.43
CA VAL A 87 -5.72 0.92 9.99
C VAL A 87 -7.06 1.22 10.62
N HIS A 88 -7.35 2.50 10.88
CA HIS A 88 -8.70 2.95 11.18
C HIS A 88 -9.25 3.81 10.05
N VAL A 89 -10.57 3.90 9.98
CA VAL A 89 -11.29 4.71 9.00
C VAL A 89 -11.67 6.02 9.66
N GLU A 90 -11.04 7.09 9.20
CA GLU A 90 -11.32 8.47 9.60
C GLU A 90 -12.30 9.11 8.59
N ARG A 91 -13.35 9.76 9.11
CA ARG A 91 -14.42 10.34 8.27
C ARG A 91 -14.32 11.86 8.26
N VAL A 92 -13.94 12.43 7.12
CA VAL A 92 -13.81 13.87 6.93
C VAL A 92 -15.08 14.42 6.28
N LEU A 93 -15.69 15.43 6.89
CA LEU A 93 -16.88 16.11 6.36
C LEU A 93 -16.46 17.21 5.39
N LEU A 94 -16.59 16.95 4.09
CA LEU A 94 -16.27 17.88 3.01
C LEU A 94 -17.53 18.51 2.45
N PHE A 95 -17.35 19.58 1.68
CA PHE A 95 -18.45 20.22 0.96
C PHE A 95 -19.17 19.26 -0.01
N GLU A 96 -18.41 18.37 -0.65
CA GLU A 96 -18.90 17.35 -1.58
C GLU A 96 -19.55 16.15 -0.87
N GLY A 97 -19.37 16.01 0.44
CA GLY A 97 -19.90 14.92 1.24
C GLY A 97 -18.91 14.34 2.26
N VAL A 98 -19.26 13.21 2.85
CA VAL A 98 -18.37 12.50 3.78
C VAL A 98 -17.33 11.73 2.98
N GLN A 99 -16.06 12.02 3.22
CA GLN A 99 -14.93 11.28 2.67
C GLN A 99 -14.35 10.35 3.74
N GLU A 100 -14.20 9.08 3.42
CA GLU A 100 -13.53 8.11 4.28
C GLU A 100 -12.06 7.98 3.89
N VAL A 101 -11.19 8.02 4.88
CA VAL A 101 -9.73 7.95 4.74
C VAL A 101 -9.20 6.88 5.66
N GLU A 102 -8.34 5.99 5.14
CA GLU A 102 -7.68 4.97 5.95
C GLU A 102 -6.40 5.55 6.56
N VAL A 103 -6.32 5.57 7.88
CA VAL A 103 -5.14 6.03 8.63
C VAL A 103 -4.38 4.83 9.17
N ILE A 104 -3.08 4.78 8.93
CA ILE A 104 -2.22 3.68 9.34
C ILE A 104 -1.84 3.83 10.81
N GLU A 105 -2.23 2.85 11.64
CA GLU A 105 -1.87 2.82 13.05
C GLU A 105 -0.58 2.02 13.31
N ALA A 106 -0.40 0.92 12.56
CA ALA A 106 0.71 0.01 12.78
C ALA A 106 1.20 -0.62 11.47
N CYS A 107 2.51 -0.79 11.38
CA CYS A 107 3.20 -1.47 10.29
C CYS A 107 3.88 -2.74 10.79
N GLN A 108 3.97 -3.76 9.94
CA GLN A 108 4.71 -4.98 10.23
C GLN A 108 5.39 -5.51 8.95
N CYS A 109 6.53 -6.18 9.11
CA CYS A 109 7.14 -6.95 8.04
C CYS A 109 6.34 -8.24 7.84
N ASN A 110 5.65 -8.35 6.72
CA ASN A 110 4.92 -9.55 6.33
C ASN A 110 5.67 -10.28 5.22
N ALA A 111 5.76 -11.61 5.34
CA ALA A 111 6.31 -12.44 4.28
C ALA A 111 5.41 -12.36 3.04
N SER A 112 6.01 -12.33 1.85
CA SER A 112 5.27 -12.43 0.59
C SER A 112 5.08 -13.90 0.23
N PRO A 113 3.86 -14.46 0.32
CA PRO A 113 3.64 -15.84 -0.08
C PRO A 113 3.83 -15.98 -1.60
N GLU A 114 4.38 -17.11 -2.02
CA GLU A 114 4.52 -17.43 -3.46
C GLU A 114 3.17 -17.80 -4.10
N GLU A 115 2.23 -18.26 -3.29
CA GLU A 115 0.89 -18.63 -3.70
C GLU A 115 -0.08 -17.45 -3.63
N CYS A 116 -1.09 -17.51 -4.50
CA CYS A 116 -2.23 -16.61 -4.49
C CYS A 116 -3.16 -16.99 -3.31
N LEU A 117 -3.16 -16.15 -2.28
CA LEU A 117 -3.89 -16.38 -1.04
C LEU A 117 -4.58 -15.10 -0.57
N ARG A 118 -5.70 -15.26 0.13
CA ARG A 118 -6.36 -14.18 0.86
C ARG A 118 -5.64 -13.97 2.19
N LEU A 119 -5.12 -12.76 2.39
CA LEU A 119 -4.45 -12.31 3.61
C LEU A 119 -5.39 -11.44 4.44
N PRO A 120 -5.27 -11.44 5.79
CA PRO A 120 -6.05 -10.56 6.63
C PRO A 120 -5.65 -9.09 6.42
N SER A 121 -6.64 -8.19 6.50
CA SER A 121 -6.45 -6.75 6.49
C SER A 121 -7.49 -6.13 7.44
N LEU A 122 -7.03 -5.73 8.63
CA LEU A 122 -7.91 -5.23 9.69
C LEU A 122 -8.16 -3.74 9.51
N LYS A 123 -9.44 -3.37 9.47
CA LYS A 123 -9.91 -1.98 9.46
C LYS A 123 -10.81 -1.72 10.67
N THR A 124 -10.49 -0.68 11.43
CA THR A 124 -11.30 -0.22 12.57
C THR A 124 -12.19 0.93 12.12
N PHE A 125 -13.50 0.79 12.33
CA PHE A 125 -14.49 1.84 12.06
C PHE A 125 -14.90 2.51 13.36
N PHE A 126 -15.17 3.81 13.30
CA PHE A 126 -15.59 4.64 14.45
C PHE A 126 -14.65 4.53 15.67
N PRO A 127 -13.32 4.75 15.48
CA PRO A 127 -12.34 4.64 16.57
C PRO A 127 -12.70 5.58 17.73
N ASP A 128 -12.39 5.14 18.96
CA ASP A 128 -12.63 5.91 20.19
C ASP A 128 -14.11 6.22 20.49
N THR A 129 -15.02 5.46 19.88
CA THR A 129 -16.47 5.58 20.13
C THR A 129 -17.06 4.28 20.66
N PRO A 130 -18.25 4.31 21.30
CA PRO A 130 -18.97 3.10 21.67
C PRO A 130 -19.40 2.22 20.47
N LEU A 131 -19.27 2.73 19.25
CA LEU A 131 -19.60 2.04 18.00
C LEU A 131 -18.35 1.45 17.32
N GLU A 132 -17.19 1.51 17.97
CA GLU A 132 -15.94 0.98 17.43
C GLU A 132 -16.10 -0.48 17.01
N PHE A 133 -15.74 -0.77 15.76
CA PHE A 133 -15.84 -2.10 15.21
C PHE A 133 -14.70 -2.39 14.24
N THR A 134 -13.92 -3.44 14.53
CA THR A 134 -12.84 -3.88 13.64
C THR A 134 -13.30 -5.02 12.74
N VAL A 135 -13.15 -4.83 11.43
CA VAL A 135 -13.49 -5.83 10.40
C VAL A 135 -12.22 -6.27 9.70
N ASP A 136 -12.08 -7.58 9.48
CA ASP A 136 -11.10 -8.09 8.52
C ASP A 136 -11.68 -8.00 7.10
N VAL A 137 -11.35 -6.91 6.40
CA VAL A 137 -11.78 -6.71 5.01
C VAL A 137 -11.03 -7.60 4.04
N GLY A 138 -9.89 -8.16 4.45
CA GLY A 138 -9.05 -9.01 3.62
C GLY A 138 -8.36 -8.27 2.47
N LYS A 139 -7.24 -8.82 2.03
CA LYS A 139 -6.52 -8.40 0.83
C LYS A 139 -5.98 -9.63 0.11
N CYS A 140 -5.69 -9.51 -1.17
CA CYS A 140 -5.00 -10.56 -1.88
C CYS A 140 -3.49 -10.45 -1.71
N SER A 141 -2.80 -11.59 -1.63
CA SER A 141 -1.35 -11.65 -1.74
C SER A 141 -0.88 -11.17 -3.10
N ASN A 142 0.30 -10.56 -3.14
CA ASN A 142 0.98 -10.18 -4.36
C ASN A 142 2.27 -11.02 -4.53
N PRO A 143 2.15 -12.26 -5.04
CA PRO A 143 3.31 -13.12 -5.23
C PRO A 143 4.24 -12.51 -6.28
N ALA A 144 5.47 -12.18 -5.88
CA ALA A 144 6.47 -11.52 -6.73
C ALA A 144 6.83 -12.31 -8.01
N HIS A 145 6.53 -13.62 -8.04
CA HIS A 145 6.94 -14.55 -9.09
C HIS A 145 5.78 -15.01 -9.99
N ALA A 146 4.74 -14.20 -10.19
CA ALA A 146 3.68 -14.51 -11.14
C ALA A 146 4.20 -14.50 -12.59
N ARG A 147 4.87 -15.58 -13.01
CA ARG A 147 5.37 -15.79 -14.36
C ARG A 147 4.19 -15.87 -15.34
N GLY A 148 4.26 -15.12 -16.43
CA GLY A 148 3.35 -15.25 -17.57
C GLY A 148 2.12 -14.33 -17.56
N GLY A 149 2.23 -13.09 -17.08
CA GLY A 149 1.09 -12.15 -17.12
C GLY A 149 -0.07 -12.59 -16.24
N ARG A 150 0.24 -13.28 -15.14
CA ARG A 150 -0.73 -13.71 -14.14
C ARG A 150 -0.71 -12.74 -12.97
N PHE A 151 -1.85 -12.46 -12.39
CA PHE A 151 -1.99 -11.60 -11.23
C PHE A 151 -3.01 -12.18 -10.27
N THR A 152 -2.83 -11.94 -8.98
CA THR A 152 -3.85 -12.30 -8.01
C THR A 152 -4.98 -11.29 -8.07
N ALA A 153 -6.21 -11.79 -8.23
CA ALA A 153 -7.41 -10.98 -8.19
C ALA A 153 -8.40 -11.48 -7.12
N PRO A 154 -9.14 -10.56 -6.47
CA PRO A 154 -10.28 -10.94 -5.66
C PRO A 154 -11.37 -11.53 -6.57
N VAL A 155 -11.94 -12.67 -6.19
CA VAL A 155 -13.00 -13.35 -6.98
C VAL A 155 -14.32 -13.48 -6.24
N LYS A 156 -14.29 -13.41 -4.91
CA LYS A 156 -15.48 -13.56 -4.08
C LYS A 156 -15.45 -12.56 -2.95
N PHE A 157 -16.54 -11.83 -2.82
CA PHE A 157 -16.77 -10.85 -1.78
C PHE A 157 -17.92 -11.30 -0.90
N GLY A 158 -17.76 -11.10 0.39
CA GLY A 158 -18.80 -11.15 1.41
C GLY A 158 -19.08 -9.76 1.94
N CYS A 159 -19.93 -9.68 2.97
CA CYS A 159 -20.25 -8.43 3.64
C CYS A 159 -20.39 -8.65 5.14
N VAL A 160 -20.02 -7.63 5.93
CA VAL A 160 -20.25 -7.56 7.36
C VAL A 160 -21.09 -6.32 7.66
N LEU A 161 -22.12 -6.48 8.50
CA LEU A 161 -22.94 -5.37 8.97
C LEU A 161 -22.32 -4.78 10.23
N ILE A 162 -22.01 -3.49 10.19
CA ILE A 162 -21.50 -2.74 11.35
C ILE A 162 -22.56 -1.74 11.81
N LYS A 163 -22.58 -1.44 13.11
CA LYS A 163 -23.43 -0.38 13.64
C LYS A 163 -22.79 0.96 13.33
N SER A 164 -23.58 1.90 12.84
CA SER A 164 -23.14 3.25 12.53
C SER A 164 -24.06 4.27 13.22
N PRO A 165 -23.63 5.53 13.33
CA PRO A 165 -24.50 6.61 13.82
C PRO A 165 -25.80 6.77 13.02
N SER A 166 -25.79 6.39 11.74
CA SER A 166 -26.96 6.40 10.85
C SER A 166 -27.79 5.11 10.89
N GLY A 167 -27.38 4.11 11.69
CA GLY A 167 -28.06 2.84 11.86
C GLY A 167 -27.13 1.66 11.62
N VAL A 168 -27.19 1.09 10.42
CA VAL A 168 -26.38 -0.07 10.02
C VAL A 168 -25.70 0.23 8.70
N GLU A 169 -24.41 -0.06 8.64
CA GLU A 169 -23.57 0.11 7.45
C GLU A 169 -23.03 -1.25 6.99
N VAL A 170 -22.88 -1.40 5.67
CA VAL A 170 -22.43 -2.65 5.04
C VAL A 170 -20.97 -2.48 4.63
N VAL A 171 -20.09 -3.25 5.23
CA VAL A 171 -18.67 -3.31 4.87
C VAL A 171 -18.45 -4.51 3.97
N GLN A 172 -17.94 -4.28 2.76
CA GLN A 172 -17.55 -5.36 1.86
C GLN A 172 -16.25 -6.03 2.37
N THR A 173 -16.23 -7.36 2.39
CA THR A 173 -15.07 -8.16 2.80
C THR A 173 -14.64 -9.10 1.69
N LEU A 174 -13.34 -9.36 1.59
CA LEU A 174 -12.76 -10.28 0.64
C LEU A 174 -12.73 -11.70 1.22
N GLU A 175 -13.45 -12.61 0.55
CA GLU A 175 -13.51 -14.02 0.95
C GLU A 175 -12.48 -14.88 0.23
N ASN A 176 -12.30 -14.68 -1.08
CA ASN A 176 -11.42 -15.53 -1.88
C ASN A 176 -10.64 -14.75 -2.95
N CYS A 177 -9.40 -15.18 -3.18
CA CYS A 177 -8.50 -14.69 -4.22
C CYS A 177 -8.16 -15.84 -5.16
N GLU A 178 -8.02 -15.55 -6.45
CA GLU A 178 -7.53 -16.50 -7.44
C GLU A 178 -6.49 -15.87 -8.35
N MET A 179 -5.60 -16.71 -8.89
CA MET A 179 -4.69 -16.30 -9.94
C MET A 179 -5.47 -16.15 -11.25
N LYS A 180 -5.44 -14.96 -11.84
CA LYS A 180 -6.04 -14.66 -13.14
C LYS A 180 -4.95 -14.33 -14.16
N GLU A 181 -5.24 -14.62 -15.42
CA GLU A 181 -4.40 -14.17 -16.54
C GLU A 181 -4.86 -12.78 -16.99
N THR A 182 -3.95 -11.97 -17.49
CA THR A 182 -4.29 -10.69 -18.11
C THR A 182 -5.14 -10.93 -19.35
N CYS A 183 -6.44 -10.67 -19.26
CA CYS A 183 -7.33 -10.55 -20.40
C CYS A 183 -7.62 -9.06 -20.67
N TYR A 184 -7.57 -8.65 -21.94
CA TYR A 184 -7.95 -7.30 -22.34
C TYR A 184 -9.38 -7.31 -22.88
N ARG A 185 -10.11 -6.22 -22.62
CA ARG A 185 -11.41 -5.99 -23.24
C ARG A 185 -11.18 -5.57 -24.69
N VAL A 186 -11.66 -6.36 -25.64
CA VAL A 186 -11.68 -5.96 -27.06
C VAL A 186 -12.61 -4.76 -27.20
N SER A 187 -12.10 -3.66 -27.75
CA SER A 187 -12.85 -2.40 -27.88
C SER A 187 -13.88 -2.45 -29.01
N TYR A 188 -13.59 -3.20 -30.08
CA TYR A 188 -14.44 -3.29 -31.25
C TYR A 188 -14.26 -4.62 -31.99
N VAL A 189 -15.38 -5.22 -32.40
CA VAL A 189 -15.43 -6.44 -33.22
C VAL A 189 -16.31 -6.15 -34.43
N GLU A 190 -15.78 -6.43 -35.63
CA GLU A 190 -16.52 -6.31 -36.89
C GLU A 190 -16.85 -7.69 -37.44
N TYR A 191 -18.08 -7.85 -37.95
CA TYR A 191 -18.57 -9.08 -38.56
C TYR A 191 -18.86 -8.80 -40.03
N TYR A 192 -18.28 -9.59 -40.93
CA TYR A 192 -18.58 -9.50 -42.35
C TYR A 192 -18.71 -10.89 -42.97
N TYR A 193 -19.58 -10.99 -43.99
CA TYR A 193 -19.80 -12.22 -44.75
C TYR A 193 -18.85 -12.25 -45.94
N GLU A 194 -18.03 -13.28 -46.03
CA GLU A 194 -17.20 -13.59 -47.21
C GLU A 194 -17.98 -14.58 -48.08
N ILE A 195 -18.24 -14.22 -49.33
CA ILE A 195 -18.85 -15.14 -50.31
C ILE A 195 -17.71 -15.82 -51.09
N ILE A 196 -17.43 -17.07 -50.76
CA ILE A 196 -16.40 -17.87 -51.40
C ILE A 196 -17.03 -18.65 -52.54
N HIS A 197 -16.50 -18.47 -53.76
CA HIS A 197 -16.96 -19.22 -54.93
C HIS A 197 -16.03 -20.41 -55.14
N ASN A 198 -16.59 -21.61 -55.17
CA ASN A 198 -15.83 -22.81 -55.46
C ASN A 198 -15.63 -22.98 -56.99
N SER A 199 -14.72 -23.88 -57.40
CA SER A 199 -14.42 -24.12 -58.82
C SER A 199 -15.59 -24.70 -59.62
N ALA A 200 -16.66 -25.16 -58.94
CA ALA A 200 -17.89 -25.64 -59.55
C ALA A 200 -18.93 -24.51 -59.80
N GLY A 201 -18.66 -23.30 -59.30
CA GLY A 201 -19.53 -22.12 -59.45
C GLY A 201 -20.55 -21.95 -58.32
N ASP A 202 -20.52 -22.78 -57.28
CA ASP A 202 -21.38 -22.60 -56.11
C ASP A 202 -20.77 -21.57 -55.15
N SER A 203 -21.63 -20.72 -54.60
CA SER A 203 -21.27 -19.70 -53.62
C SER A 203 -21.53 -20.19 -52.20
N GLU A 204 -20.52 -20.13 -51.34
CA GLU A 204 -20.60 -20.41 -49.91
C GLU A 204 -20.42 -19.12 -49.11
N GLU A 205 -21.35 -18.82 -48.22
CA GLU A 205 -21.26 -17.67 -47.32
C GLU A 205 -20.54 -18.07 -46.02
N ARG A 206 -19.42 -17.42 -45.73
CA ARG A 206 -18.64 -17.61 -44.51
C ARG A 206 -18.64 -16.35 -43.67
N LEU A 207 -19.16 -16.43 -42.45
CA LEU A 207 -19.08 -15.34 -41.48
C LEU A 207 -17.66 -15.27 -40.91
N THR A 208 -16.97 -14.16 -41.15
CA THR A 208 -15.64 -13.90 -40.61
C THR A 208 -15.71 -12.78 -39.56
N VAL A 209 -14.96 -12.95 -38.48
CA VAL A 209 -14.88 -12.00 -37.36
C VAL A 209 -13.53 -11.30 -37.40
N SER A 210 -13.53 -9.98 -37.46
CA SER A 210 -12.32 -9.15 -37.37
C SER A 210 -12.25 -8.45 -36.01
N GLN A 211 -11.14 -8.60 -35.29
CA GLN A 211 -10.88 -7.92 -34.02
C GLN A 211 -9.94 -6.72 -34.26
N LEU A 212 -10.44 -5.50 -34.05
CA LEU A 212 -9.61 -4.30 -34.12
C LEU A 212 -9.03 -4.01 -32.73
N HIS A 213 -7.73 -4.25 -32.58
CA HIS A 213 -7.00 -3.86 -31.37
C HIS A 213 -6.79 -2.33 -31.37
N ALA A 214 -7.66 -1.59 -30.68
CA ALA A 214 -7.38 -0.19 -30.40
C ALA A 214 -6.30 -0.13 -29.32
N ALA A 215 -5.03 0.00 -29.73
CA ALA A 215 -3.98 0.50 -28.85
C ALA A 215 -4.27 1.99 -28.58
N LEU A 216 -5.12 2.27 -27.60
CA LEU A 216 -5.22 3.61 -27.01
C LEU A 216 -3.93 3.86 -26.24
N LYS A 217 -2.94 4.38 -26.96
CA LYS A 217 -1.74 5.01 -26.41
C LYS A 217 -2.17 6.41 -25.98
N GLU A 218 -2.62 6.56 -24.73
CA GLU A 218 -2.80 7.88 -24.15
C GLU A 218 -1.42 8.52 -23.92
N SER A 219 -1.36 9.81 -24.29
CA SER A 219 -0.19 10.67 -24.39
C SER A 219 0.12 11.38 -23.07
#